data_AF-A0A0G0DTS1-F1
#
_entry.id   AF-A0A0G0DTS1-F1
#
_cell.length_a   1.000
_cell.length_b   1.000
_cell.length_c   1.000
_cell.angle_alpha   90.00
_cell.angle_beta   90.00
_cell.angle_gamma   90.00
#
_symmetry.space_group_name_H-M   'P 1'
#
loop_
_entity.id
_entity.type
_entity.pdbx_description
1 polymer ?
#
loop_
_entity_poly.entity_id
_entity_poly.type
_entity_poly.pdbx_seq_one_letter_code
_entity_poly.pdbx_strand_id
1 'polypeptide(L)'
;MQKLIHLDKLRMDFPILEKKIHGKLLNYLDSSATSLTPKPVLDKVNEYYNEYNANIHRALHSMGEKATEEYEEAHRKVAQFINAKMYEVIFTKNATESLNLLAYSLTKKLKKGDE
;
A
#
# COMPACT_ATOMS: atom_id res chain seq x y z
N MET A 1 14.40 -23.78 3.30
CA MET A 1 15.46 -23.10 2.52
C MET A 1 15.60 -21.68 3.05
N GLN A 2 16.76 -21.33 3.61
CA GLN A 2 17.06 -19.94 3.99
C GLN A 2 17.31 -19.16 2.69
N LYS A 3 16.47 -18.16 2.41
CA LYS A 3 16.62 -17.31 1.23
C LYS A 3 17.82 -16.39 1.47
N LEU A 4 18.88 -16.51 0.68
CA LEU A 4 20.05 -15.63 0.77
C LEU A 4 19.62 -14.21 0.38
N ILE A 5 19.74 -13.25 1.30
CA ILE A 5 19.37 -11.86 1.06
C ILE A 5 20.61 -11.11 0.55
N HIS A 6 20.53 -10.57 -0.66
CA HIS A 6 21.60 -9.73 -1.23
C HIS A 6 21.30 -8.26 -0.95
N LEU A 7 21.94 -7.68 0.07
CA LEU A 7 21.68 -6.31 0.52
C LEU A 7 21.93 -5.28 -0.59
N ASP A 8 23.00 -5.44 -1.36
CA ASP A 8 23.34 -4.51 -2.46
C ASP A 8 22.22 -4.45 -3.50
N LYS A 9 21.64 -5.61 -3.84
CA LYS A 9 20.51 -5.69 -4.79
C LYS A 9 19.26 -5.01 -4.22
N LEU A 10 18.95 -5.23 -2.94
CA LEU A 10 17.81 -4.57 -2.30
C LEU A 10 18.00 -3.05 -2.25
N ARG A 11 19.22 -2.58 -1.99
CA ARG A 11 19.50 -1.14 -1.93
C ARG A 11 19.32 -0.47 -3.30
N MET A 12 19.65 -1.16 -4.38
CA MET A 12 19.44 -0.69 -5.75
C MET A 12 17.95 -0.47 -6.10
N ASP A 13 17.04 -1.16 -5.42
CA ASP A 13 15.60 -0.93 -5.59
C ASP A 13 15.14 0.43 -5.03
N PHE A 14 15.98 1.16 -4.28
CA PHE A 14 15.63 2.49 -3.72
C PHE A 14 16.52 3.59 -4.32
N PRO A 15 16.19 4.14 -5.51
CA PRO A 15 17.02 5.14 -6.19
C PRO A 15 17.33 6.39 -5.35
N ILE A 16 16.44 6.74 -4.40
CA ILE A 16 16.64 7.89 -3.52
C ILE A 16 17.88 7.75 -2.61
N LEU A 17 18.33 6.52 -2.32
CA LEU A 17 19.50 6.27 -1.49
C LEU A 17 20.83 6.64 -2.18
N GLU A 18 20.83 6.80 -3.50
CA GLU A 18 21.98 7.27 -4.29
C GLU A 18 22.10 8.81 -4.28
N LYS A 19 21.09 9.52 -3.75
CA LYS A 19 21.16 10.98 -3.62
C LYS A 19 22.21 11.37 -2.58
N LYS A 20 22.92 12.46 -2.88
CA LYS A 20 23.82 13.12 -1.94
C LYS A 20 23.11 14.27 -1.24
N ILE A 21 23.13 14.27 0.09
CA ILE A 21 22.65 15.35 0.95
C ILE A 21 23.88 15.92 1.66
N HIS A 22 24.10 17.23 1.53
CA HIS A 22 25.32 17.90 2.04
C HIS A 22 26.62 17.22 1.59
N GLY A 23 26.67 16.76 0.33
CA GLY A 23 27.85 16.11 -0.26
C GLY A 23 28.07 14.64 0.15
N LYS A 24 27.23 14.07 1.02
CA LYS A 24 27.33 12.68 1.50
C LYS A 24 26.14 11.85 1.02
N LEU A 25 26.34 10.55 0.81
CA LEU A 25 25.23 9.63 0.49
C LEU A 25 24.17 9.64 1.60
N LEU A 26 22.90 9.50 1.21
CA LEU A 26 21.78 9.48 2.13
C LEU A 26 21.81 8.24 3.04
N ASN A 27 21.94 8.48 4.35
CA ASN A 27 21.67 7.51 5.41
C ASN A 27 20.31 7.84 6.02
N TYR A 28 19.24 7.20 5.52
CA TYR A 28 17.88 7.47 5.99
C TYR A 28 17.55 6.61 7.21
N LEU A 29 17.43 7.25 8.38
CA LEU A 29 17.21 6.60 9.68
C LEU A 29 15.88 7.01 10.35
N ASP A 30 14.89 7.41 9.55
CA ASP A 30 13.58 7.89 10.00
C ASP A 30 12.41 7.07 9.41
N SER A 31 12.65 5.78 9.14
CA SER A 31 11.66 4.90 8.51
C SER A 31 10.40 4.66 9.35
N SER A 32 10.43 4.96 10.66
CA SER A 32 9.24 4.91 11.52
C SER A 32 8.22 6.02 11.21
N ALA A 33 8.67 7.15 10.67
CA ALA A 33 7.77 8.21 10.21
C ALA A 33 7.18 7.86 8.83
N THR A 34 8.02 7.43 7.88
CA THR A 34 7.59 6.86 6.60
C THR A 34 8.74 6.08 5.96
N SER A 35 8.45 4.96 5.29
CA SER A 35 9.47 4.21 4.56
C SER A 35 9.77 4.84 3.20
N LEU A 36 10.98 4.64 2.69
CA LEU A 36 11.29 4.90 1.28
C LEU A 36 10.52 3.93 0.37
N THR A 37 10.22 4.36 -0.86
CA THR A 37 9.47 3.55 -1.82
C THR A 37 10.41 2.84 -2.80
N PRO A 38 10.34 1.52 -2.97
CA PRO A 38 11.17 0.81 -3.93
C PRO A 38 10.65 1.02 -5.37
N LYS A 39 11.54 0.92 -6.35
CA LYS A 39 11.29 1.16 -7.77
C LYS A 39 10.11 0.34 -8.33
N PRO A 40 9.93 -0.96 -8.04
CA PRO A 40 8.79 -1.72 -8.53
C PRO A 40 7.42 -1.14 -8.12
N VAL A 41 7.34 -0.50 -6.94
CA VAL A 41 6.11 0.17 -6.49
C VAL A 41 5.88 1.47 -7.28
N LEU A 42 6.94 2.26 -7.49
CA LEU A 42 6.86 3.47 -8.32
C LEU A 42 6.47 3.14 -9.77
N ASP A 43 7.08 2.11 -10.34
CA ASP A 43 6.82 1.66 -11.71
C ASP A 43 5.37 1.21 -11.87
N LYS A 44 4.80 0.48 -10.90
CA LYS A 44 3.39 0.06 -10.94
C LYS A 44 2.41 1.22 -10.81
N VAL A 45 2.71 2.21 -9.97
CA VAL A 45 1.90 3.44 -9.87
C VAL A 45 1.94 4.22 -11.19
N ASN A 46 3.12 4.37 -11.78
CA ASN A 46 3.28 5.03 -13.08
C ASN A 46 2.56 4.27 -14.20
N GLU A 47 2.66 2.94 -14.22
CA GLU A 47 1.94 2.08 -15.18
C GLU A 47 0.43 2.33 -15.08
N TYR A 48 -0.14 2.28 -13.87
CA TYR A 48 -1.56 2.54 -13.66
C TYR A 48 -2.00 3.90 -14.22
N TYR A 49 -1.27 4.98 -13.89
CA TYR A 49 -1.65 6.32 -14.32
C TYR A 49 -1.47 6.58 -15.81
N ASN A 50 -0.49 5.96 -16.44
CA ASN A 50 -0.21 6.17 -17.87
C ASN A 50 -1.01 5.25 -18.79
N GLU A 51 -1.38 4.04 -18.35
CA GLU A 51 -1.89 3.00 -19.24
C GLU A 51 -3.39 2.71 -19.06
N TYR A 52 -3.91 2.71 -17.82
CA TYR A 52 -5.27 2.21 -17.56
C TYR A 52 -5.99 2.88 -16.39
N ASN A 53 -5.69 4.15 -16.09
CA ASN A 53 -6.41 4.91 -15.07
C ASN A 53 -7.89 5.07 -15.47
N ALA A 54 -8.79 4.51 -14.67
CA ALA A 54 -10.22 4.58 -14.87
C ALA A 54 -10.96 4.33 -13.54
N ASN A 55 -12.22 4.78 -13.46
CA ASN A 55 -13.08 4.43 -12.33
C ASN A 55 -13.37 2.93 -12.33
N ILE A 56 -12.98 2.27 -11.23
CA ILE A 56 -13.21 0.83 -11.02
C ILE A 56 -14.70 0.50 -10.85
N HIS A 57 -15.07 -0.75 -11.14
CA HIS A 57 -16.41 -1.36 -11.08
C HIS A 57 -17.50 -0.76 -11.99
N ARG A 58 -17.48 0.55 -12.24
CA ARG A 58 -18.53 1.26 -12.99
C ARG A 58 -18.20 1.45 -14.47
N ALA A 59 -16.93 1.27 -14.85
CA ALA A 59 -16.49 1.45 -16.22
C ALA A 59 -16.71 0.17 -17.04
N LEU A 60 -17.42 0.32 -18.17
CA LEU A 60 -17.74 -0.76 -19.13
C LEU A 60 -16.75 -0.82 -20.31
N HIS A 61 -15.62 -0.12 -20.22
CA HIS A 61 -14.59 -0.08 -21.25
C HIS A 61 -13.31 -0.76 -20.75
N SER A 62 -12.46 -1.20 -21.68
CA SER A 62 -11.27 -2.03 -21.42
C SER A 62 -10.34 -1.50 -20.32
N MET A 63 -10.07 -0.19 -20.28
CA MET A 63 -9.25 0.40 -19.21
C MET A 63 -9.89 0.25 -17.83
N GLY A 64 -11.22 0.36 -17.74
CA GLY A 64 -11.99 0.19 -16.52
C GLY A 64 -11.99 -1.24 -15.99
N GLU A 65 -12.11 -2.20 -16.90
CA GLU A 65 -11.99 -3.63 -16.58
C GLU A 65 -10.60 -3.94 -16.03
N LYS A 66 -9.53 -3.48 -16.71
CA LYS A 66 -8.15 -3.66 -16.25
C LYS A 66 -7.89 -2.97 -14.90
N ALA A 67 -8.37 -1.75 -14.71
CA ALA A 67 -8.25 -1.04 -13.42
C ALA A 67 -8.95 -1.80 -12.28
N THR A 68 -10.14 -2.35 -12.56
CA THR A 68 -10.89 -3.14 -11.59
C THR A 68 -10.15 -4.43 -11.24
N GLU A 69 -9.65 -5.16 -12.24
CA GLU A 69 -8.89 -6.40 -12.03
C GLU A 69 -7.64 -6.17 -11.16
N GLU A 70 -6.86 -5.13 -11.46
CA GLU A 70 -5.64 -4.78 -10.70
C GLU A 70 -5.96 -4.33 -9.26
N TYR A 71 -7.07 -3.61 -9.07
CA TYR A 71 -7.55 -3.22 -7.74
C TYR A 71 -8.00 -4.42 -6.90
N GLU A 72 -8.74 -5.35 -7.49
CA GLU A 72 -9.17 -6.60 -6.85
C GLU A 72 -7.97 -7.51 -6.55
N GLU A 73 -6.96 -7.54 -7.42
CA GLU A 73 -5.71 -8.25 -7.17
C GLU A 73 -4.92 -7.65 -6.00
N ALA A 74 -4.91 -6.33 -5.85
CA ALA A 74 -4.33 -5.69 -4.66
C ALA A 74 -5.06 -6.11 -3.37
N HIS A 75 -6.40 -6.18 -3.38
CA HIS A 75 -7.18 -6.71 -2.25
C HIS A 75 -6.80 -8.15 -1.91
N ARG A 76 -6.69 -9.03 -2.91
CA ARG A 76 -6.27 -10.43 -2.71
C ARG A 76 -4.89 -10.53 -2.09
N LYS A 77 -3.92 -9.76 -2.58
CA LYS A 77 -2.54 -9.73 -2.05
C LYS A 77 -2.51 -9.28 -0.59
N VAL A 78 -3.26 -8.23 -0.23
CA VAL A 78 -3.34 -7.77 1.15
C VAL A 78 -4.01 -8.80 2.05
N ALA A 79 -5.13 -9.38 1.61
CA ALA A 79 -5.83 -10.43 2.34
C ALA A 79 -4.90 -11.62 2.63
N GLN A 80 -4.16 -12.10 1.63
CA GLN A 80 -3.18 -13.16 1.81
C GLN A 80 -2.04 -12.75 2.76
N PHE A 81 -1.54 -11.52 2.64
CA PHE A 81 -0.44 -11.01 3.47
C PHE A 81 -0.79 -11.02 4.97
N ILE A 82 -2.04 -10.74 5.32
CA ILE A 82 -2.53 -10.77 6.71
C ILE A 82 -3.33 -12.03 7.07
N ASN A 83 -3.36 -13.03 6.18
CA ASN A 83 -4.13 -14.28 6.33
C ASN A 83 -5.63 -14.07 6.62
N ALA A 84 -6.25 -13.13 5.90
CA ALA A 84 -7.69 -12.83 5.93
C ALA A 84 -8.37 -13.25 4.63
N LYS A 85 -9.70 -13.22 4.61
CA LYS A 85 -10.49 -13.32 3.38
C LYS A 85 -10.62 -11.95 2.73
N MET A 86 -10.80 -11.95 1.41
CA MET A 86 -10.86 -10.72 0.62
C MET A 86 -11.94 -9.73 1.10
N TYR A 87 -13.13 -10.23 1.43
CA TYR A 87 -14.24 -9.40 1.90
C TYR A 87 -14.06 -8.86 3.32
N GLU A 88 -13.03 -9.31 4.04
CA GLU A 88 -12.66 -8.82 5.38
C GLU A 88 -11.67 -7.64 5.28
N VAL A 89 -11.14 -7.36 4.08
CA VAL A 89 -10.20 -6.26 3.83
C VAL A 89 -10.96 -5.04 3.29
N ILE A 90 -10.81 -3.91 3.99
CA ILE A 90 -11.37 -2.62 3.57
C ILE A 90 -10.20 -1.65 3.39
N PHE A 91 -9.98 -1.16 2.17
CA PHE A 91 -9.04 -0.07 1.95
C PHE A 91 -9.56 1.25 2.49
N THR A 92 -8.72 1.91 3.28
CA THR A 92 -8.91 3.26 3.82
C THR A 92 -7.68 4.09 3.49
N LYS A 93 -7.74 5.40 3.70
CA LYS A 93 -6.62 6.31 3.43
C LYS A 93 -5.38 6.01 4.28
N ASN A 94 -5.57 5.62 5.55
CA ASN A 94 -4.50 5.32 6.50
C ASN A 94 -5.03 4.62 7.76
N ALA A 95 -4.12 4.24 8.67
CA ALA A 95 -4.46 3.60 9.94
C ALA A 95 -5.37 4.46 10.83
N THR A 96 -5.16 5.78 10.88
CA THR A 96 -6.00 6.69 11.67
C THR A 96 -7.44 6.70 11.17
N GLU A 97 -7.66 6.69 9.86
CA GLU A 97 -8.99 6.61 9.25
C GLU A 97 -9.65 5.25 9.52
N SER A 98 -8.87 4.16 9.48
CA SER A 98 -9.36 2.82 9.87
C SER A 98 -9.88 2.79 11.31
N LEU A 99 -9.15 3.41 12.25
CA LEU A 99 -9.59 3.51 13.65
C LEU A 99 -10.84 4.36 13.81
N ASN A 100 -10.93 5.48 13.08
CA ASN A 100 -12.13 6.31 13.09
C ASN A 100 -13.34 5.56 12.52
N LEU A 101 -13.18 4.80 11.43
CA LEU A 101 -14.24 3.96 10.88
C LEU A 101 -14.80 3.01 11.94
N LEU A 102 -13.94 2.36 12.73
CA LEU A 102 -14.35 1.52 13.85
C LEU A 102 -15.09 2.31 14.93
N ALA A 103 -14.52 3.44 15.37
CA ALA A 103 -15.11 4.28 16.41
C ALA A 103 -16.54 4.71 16.05
N TYR A 104 -16.73 5.29 14.85
CA TYR A 104 -18.05 5.74 14.41
C TYR A 104 -19.03 4.58 14.17
N SER A 105 -18.55 3.41 13.75
CA SER A 105 -19.41 2.24 13.50
C SER A 105 -19.85 1.53 14.79
N LEU A 106 -19.00 1.55 15.82
CA LEU A 106 -19.26 0.86 17.09
C LEU A 106 -19.95 1.75 18.12
N THR A 107 -19.80 3.09 18.05
CA THR A 107 -20.33 4.02 19.07
C THR A 107 -21.79 3.78 19.41
N LYS A 108 -22.64 3.50 18.42
CA LYS A 108 -24.09 3.24 18.65
C LYS A 108 -24.37 1.95 19.42
N LYS A 109 -23.40 1.04 19.50
CA LYS A 109 -23.50 -0.24 20.21
C LYS A 109 -22.92 -0.19 21.62
N LEU A 110 -22.11 0.82 21.93
CA LEU A 110 -21.51 1.01 23.25
C LEU A 110 -22.53 1.59 24.22
N LYS A 111 -22.50 1.12 25.45
CA LYS A 111 -23.33 1.57 26.58
C LYS A 111 -22.45 2.05 27.72
N LYS A 112 -23.06 2.78 28.64
CA LYS A 112 -22.41 3.17 29.89
C LYS A 112 -22.00 1.91 30.66
N GLY A 113 -20.72 1.80 31.01
CA GLY A 113 -20.14 0.66 31.72
C GLY A 113 -19.54 -0.43 30.82
N ASP A 114 -19.50 -0.22 29.49
CA ASP A 114 -18.69 -1.04 28.58
C ASP A 114 -17.22 -0.55 28.66
N GLU A 115 -16.49 -1.03 29.67
CA GLU A 115 -15.05 -0.86 29.86
C GLU A 115 -14.34 -2.18 30.17
#